data_AF-A0A830EN89-F1
#
_entry.id   AF-A0A830EN89-F1
#
_cell.length_a   1.000
_cell.length_b   1.000
_cell.length_c   1.000
_cell.angle_alpha   90.00
_cell.angle_beta   90.00
_cell.angle_gamma   90.00
#
_symmetry.space_group_name_H-M   'P 1'
#
loop_
_entity.id
_entity.type
_entity.pdbx_description
1 polymer ?
#
loop_
_entity_poly.entity_id
_entity_poly.type
_entity_poly.pdbx_seq_one_letter_code
_entity_poly.pdbx_strand_id
1 'polypeptide(L)'
;MIRVDDAGDVTKCWLSPDELSTLERSAGEGGWEREIAVQLIQRCGLRVSEVSYPGDDRLRYSKDGGAWLFEVRGKNTKGGDRKTRDAWMPDDVADDVRTAVSDNWTRLSRGLT
;
A
#
# COMPACT_ATOMS: atom_id res chain seq x y z
N MET A 1 -20.07 16.18 -2.77
CA MET A 1 -20.40 15.86 -4.18
C MET A 1 -19.46 14.75 -4.63
N ILE A 2 -19.96 13.54 -4.84
CA ILE A 2 -19.15 12.37 -5.23
C ILE A 2 -19.08 12.33 -6.77
N ARG A 3 -17.88 12.26 -7.35
CA ARG A 3 -17.67 12.10 -8.79
C ARG A 3 -17.68 10.62 -9.14
N VAL A 4 -18.69 10.18 -9.88
CA VAL A 4 -18.82 8.83 -10.43
C VAL A 4 -17.90 8.70 -11.65
N ASP A 5 -17.11 7.63 -11.72
CA ASP A 5 -16.30 7.26 -12.87
C ASP A 5 -17.01 6.15 -13.67
N ASP A 6 -17.03 6.30 -14.99
CA ASP A 6 -17.92 5.61 -15.91
C ASP A 6 -17.27 4.31 -16.41
N ALA A 7 -17.41 3.25 -15.61
CA ALA A 7 -16.87 1.92 -15.90
C ALA A 7 -17.96 0.96 -16.41
N GLY A 8 -18.57 1.27 -17.55
CA GLY A 8 -19.57 0.41 -18.18
C GLY A 8 -20.90 0.37 -17.42
N ASP A 9 -21.55 -0.80 -17.34
CA ASP A 9 -22.93 -0.94 -16.79
C ASP A 9 -23.04 -0.79 -15.26
N VAL A 10 -21.92 -0.69 -14.54
CA VAL A 10 -21.91 -0.58 -13.09
C VAL A 10 -21.14 0.65 -12.64
N THR A 11 -21.85 1.53 -11.93
CA THR A 11 -21.26 2.70 -11.29
C THR A 11 -20.25 2.28 -10.23
N LYS A 12 -19.00 2.75 -10.37
CA LYS A 12 -18.00 2.64 -9.31
C LYS A 12 -18.20 3.75 -8.31
N CYS A 13 -18.48 3.39 -7.06
CA CYS A 13 -18.58 4.31 -5.95
C CYS A 13 -17.24 4.46 -5.26
N TRP A 14 -16.94 5.68 -4.82
CA TRP A 14 -15.82 5.95 -3.93
C TRP A 14 -16.21 5.59 -2.50
N LEU A 15 -15.27 5.02 -1.76
CA LEU A 15 -15.40 4.90 -0.31
C LEU A 15 -15.18 6.28 0.32
N SER A 16 -16.00 6.61 1.31
CA SER A 16 -15.70 7.69 2.23
C SER A 16 -14.48 7.32 3.11
N PRO A 17 -13.81 8.31 3.72
CA PRO A 17 -12.70 8.05 4.64
C PRO A 17 -13.06 7.08 5.78
N ASP A 18 -14.27 7.19 6.34
CA ASP A 18 -14.73 6.32 7.44
C ASP A 18 -14.99 4.88 6.97
N GLU A 19 -15.57 4.71 5.78
CA GLU A 19 -15.75 3.39 5.17
C GLU A 19 -14.40 2.74 4.84
N LEU A 20 -13.43 3.53 4.38
CA LEU A 20 -12.06 3.06 4.16
C LEU A 20 -11.41 2.60 5.48
N SER A 21 -11.48 3.41 6.53
CA SER A 21 -10.93 3.02 7.84
C SER A 21 -11.63 1.79 8.43
N THR A 22 -12.93 1.63 8.19
CA THR A 22 -13.65 0.41 8.58
C THR A 22 -13.15 -0.81 7.80
N LEU A 23 -12.95 -0.68 6.48
CA LEU A 23 -12.44 -1.75 5.63
C LEU A 23 -11.03 -2.17 6.04
N GLU A 24 -10.14 -1.22 6.34
CA GLU A 24 -8.77 -1.45 6.82
C GLU A 24 -8.78 -2.29 8.11
N ARG A 25 -9.55 -1.87 9.12
CA ARG A 25 -9.70 -2.60 10.38
C ARG A 25 -10.29 -3.99 10.21
N SER A 26 -11.35 -4.13 9.41
CA SER A 26 -11.97 -5.44 9.15
C SER A 26 -11.02 -6.39 8.41
N ALA A 27 -10.14 -5.87 7.55
CA ALA A 27 -9.10 -6.69 6.92
C ALA A 27 -8.09 -7.20 7.96
N GLY A 28 -7.73 -6.35 8.93
CA GLY A 28 -6.81 -6.66 10.03
C GLY A 28 -7.29 -7.74 11.00
N GLU A 29 -8.61 -7.94 11.12
CA GLU A 29 -9.17 -9.06 11.90
C GLU A 29 -8.66 -10.43 11.43
N GLY A 30 -8.27 -10.55 10.14
CA GLY A 30 -7.70 -11.74 9.55
C GLY A 30 -6.17 -11.83 9.55
N GLY A 31 -5.47 -10.88 10.19
CA GLY A 31 -4.02 -10.75 10.22
C GLY A 31 -3.53 -9.38 9.72
N TRP A 32 -2.48 -8.86 10.34
CA TRP A 32 -1.92 -7.52 10.06
C TRP A 32 -1.48 -7.38 8.59
N GLU A 33 -1.07 -8.48 7.93
CA GLU A 33 -0.64 -8.45 6.53
C GLU A 33 -1.76 -7.97 5.60
N ARG A 34 -3.02 -8.30 5.94
CA ARG A 34 -4.19 -7.92 5.15
C ARG A 34 -4.56 -6.47 5.35
N GLU A 35 -4.45 -5.97 6.57
CA GLU A 35 -4.64 -4.55 6.89
C GLU A 35 -3.65 -3.69 6.09
N ILE A 36 -2.36 -4.01 6.16
CA ILE A 36 -1.32 -3.29 5.40
C ILE A 36 -1.56 -3.41 3.89
N ALA A 37 -1.96 -4.58 3.40
CA ALA A 37 -2.29 -4.73 1.98
C ALA A 37 -3.42 -3.78 1.54
N VAL A 38 -4.46 -3.63 2.34
CA VAL A 38 -5.57 -2.70 2.06
C VAL A 38 -5.10 -1.25 2.12
N GLN A 39 -4.32 -0.87 3.14
CA GLN A 39 -3.76 0.48 3.24
C GLN A 39 -2.90 0.82 2.01
N LEU A 40 -2.02 -0.07 1.59
CA LEU A 40 -1.17 0.12 0.40
C LEU A 40 -2.00 0.32 -0.88
N ILE A 41 -3.09 -0.45 -1.06
CA ILE A 41 -3.97 -0.31 -2.23
C ILE A 41 -4.71 1.03 -2.19
N GLN A 42 -5.35 1.35 -1.06
CA GLN A 42 -6.31 2.44 -0.98
C GLN A 42 -5.66 3.80 -0.70
N ARG A 43 -4.65 3.84 0.17
CA ARG A 43 -3.96 5.07 0.57
C ARG A 43 -2.81 5.44 -0.36
N CYS A 44 -2.11 4.43 -0.91
CA CYS A 44 -0.95 4.65 -1.79
C CYS A 44 -1.25 4.40 -3.28
N GLY A 45 -2.47 3.95 -3.61
CA GLY A 45 -2.88 3.70 -4.99
C GLY A 45 -2.13 2.54 -5.65
N LEU A 46 -1.79 1.50 -4.90
CA LEU A 46 -1.14 0.31 -5.44
C LEU A 46 -2.17 -0.60 -6.10
N ARG A 47 -1.77 -1.22 -7.20
CA ARG A 47 -2.51 -2.37 -7.73
C ARG A 47 -2.30 -3.55 -6.78
N VAL A 48 -3.25 -4.46 -6.71
CA VAL A 48 -3.12 -5.71 -5.93
C VAL A 48 -1.81 -6.44 -6.22
N SER A 49 -1.37 -6.46 -7.48
CA SER A 49 -0.10 -7.10 -7.86
C SER A 49 1.16 -6.34 -7.50
N GLU A 50 1.05 -5.12 -6.96
CA GLU A 50 2.16 -4.26 -6.52
C GLU A 50 2.32 -4.31 -4.99
N VAL A 51 1.37 -4.90 -4.25
CA VAL A 51 1.36 -4.92 -2.77
C VAL A 51 2.48 -5.75 -2.16
N SER A 52 2.99 -6.77 -2.86
CA SER A 52 4.12 -7.57 -2.37
C SER A 52 5.48 -6.88 -2.51
N TYR A 53 5.50 -5.62 -2.93
CA TYR A 53 6.70 -4.91 -3.39
C TYR A 53 7.34 -3.92 -2.40
N PRO A 54 6.59 -3.10 -1.64
CA PRO A 54 7.22 -2.10 -0.78
C PRO A 54 7.77 -2.76 0.50
N GLY A 55 9.09 -2.90 0.57
CA GLY A 55 9.84 -3.07 1.82
C GLY A 55 10.35 -1.72 2.33
N ASP A 56 10.70 -1.66 3.62
CA ASP A 56 11.20 -0.43 4.29
C ASP A 56 12.47 0.13 3.61
N ASP A 57 13.29 -0.72 3.00
CA ASP A 57 14.50 -0.36 2.25
C ASP A 57 14.24 0.55 1.04
N ARG A 58 12.97 0.71 0.65
CA ARG A 58 12.57 1.52 -0.51
C ARG A 58 11.85 2.81 -0.14
N LEU A 59 11.58 3.04 1.14
CA LEU A 59 10.95 4.27 1.60
C LEU A 59 11.98 5.40 1.65
N ARG A 60 11.66 6.51 0.99
CA ARG A 60 12.49 7.73 0.93
C ARG A 60 11.66 8.91 1.38
N TYR A 61 12.12 9.62 2.41
CA TYR A 61 11.45 10.84 2.85
C TYR A 61 11.84 12.01 1.93
N SER A 62 10.84 12.63 1.31
CA SER A 62 11.00 13.88 0.59
C SER A 62 10.76 15.05 1.53
N LYS A 63 11.83 15.82 1.84
CA LYS A 63 11.73 17.03 2.67
C LYS A 63 10.89 18.12 2.00
N ASP A 64 11.02 18.26 0.68
CA ASP A 64 10.29 19.27 -0.09
C ASP A 64 8.80 18.94 -0.18
N GLY A 65 8.45 17.65 -0.19
CA GLY A 65 7.08 17.16 -0.22
C GLY A 65 6.48 16.89 1.16
N GLY A 66 7.27 16.96 2.23
CA GLY A 66 6.85 16.59 3.59
C GLY A 66 6.25 15.18 3.68
N ALA A 67 6.80 14.22 2.93
CA ALA A 67 6.14 12.94 2.72
C ALA A 67 7.09 11.77 2.39
N TRP A 68 6.62 10.55 2.65
CA TRP A 68 7.28 9.33 2.20
C TRP A 68 6.96 9.03 0.74
N LEU A 69 7.99 8.61 0.00
CA LEU A 69 7.91 8.17 -1.39
C LEU A 69 8.55 6.79 -1.55
N PHE A 70 8.02 5.98 -2.47
CA PHE A 70 8.63 4.73 -2.87
C PHE A 70 8.44 4.44 -4.36
N GLU A 71 9.42 3.78 -4.95
CA GLU A 71 9.36 3.37 -6.36
C GLU A 71 8.43 2.16 -6.50
N VAL A 72 7.46 2.25 -7.41
CA VAL A 72 6.63 1.13 -7.86
C VAL A 72 7.12 0.68 -9.24
N ARG A 73 7.37 -0.63 -9.39
CA ARG A 73 7.71 -1.24 -10.68
C ARG A 73 6.51 -1.98 -11.26
N GLY A 74 5.96 -1.44 -12.35
CA GLY A 74 4.81 -2.07 -13.01
C GLY A 74 5.13 -3.42 -13.66
N LYS A 75 4.09 -4.19 -13.98
CA LYS A 75 4.20 -5.39 -14.84
C LYS A 75 4.57 -4.99 -16.27
N ASN A 76 5.46 -5.77 -16.87
CA ASN A 76 5.92 -5.54 -18.23
C ASN A 76 5.03 -6.31 -19.21
N THR A 77 4.07 -5.64 -19.83
CA THR A 77 3.05 -6.31 -20.66
C THR A 77 3.34 -6.25 -22.17
N LYS A 78 4.39 -5.56 -22.61
CA LYS A 78 4.65 -5.32 -24.05
C LYS A 78 6.14 -5.40 -24.48
N GLY A 79 7.03 -5.88 -23.61
CA GLY A 79 8.48 -5.91 -23.88
C GLY A 79 9.13 -4.52 -23.76
N GLY A 80 10.37 -4.46 -23.24
CA GLY A 80 11.10 -3.23 -22.91
C GLY A 80 11.51 -3.17 -21.43
N ASP A 81 11.98 -2.03 -20.92
CA ASP A 81 12.24 -1.84 -19.49
C ASP A 81 10.93 -1.60 -18.71
N ARG A 82 10.89 -2.04 -17.44
CA ARG A 82 9.71 -1.84 -16.59
C ARG A 82 9.51 -0.35 -16.36
N LYS A 83 8.30 0.16 -16.64
CA LYS A 83 7.94 1.52 -16.25
C LYS A 83 7.95 1.61 -14.72
N THR A 84 8.74 2.54 -14.22
CA THR A 84 8.79 2.92 -12.81
C THR A 84 7.97 4.18 -12.59
N ARG A 85 7.39 4.31 -11.40
CA ARG A 85 6.78 5.55 -10.91
C ARG A 85 7.06 5.67 -9.42
N ASP A 86 7.11 6.89 -8.91
CA ASP A 86 7.05 7.09 -7.46
C ASP A 86 5.59 7.10 -7.01
N ALA A 87 5.34 6.52 -5.84
CA ALA A 87 4.08 6.58 -5.12
C ALA A 87 4.30 7.31 -3.80
N TRP A 88 3.30 8.11 -3.41
CA TRP A 88 3.25 8.78 -2.13
C TRP A 88 2.71 7.83 -1.06
N MET A 89 3.27 7.91 0.14
CA MET A 89 2.85 7.15 1.31
C MET A 89 2.57 8.11 2.50
N PRO A 90 1.39 8.02 3.12
CA PRO A 90 1.09 8.67 4.39
C PRO A 90 2.05 8.25 5.53
N ASP A 91 2.23 9.11 6.53
CA ASP A 91 3.09 8.81 7.69
C ASP A 91 2.59 7.61 8.52
N ASP A 92 1.27 7.52 8.74
CA ASP A 92 0.64 6.41 9.48
C ASP A 92 0.88 5.06 8.79
N VAL A 93 0.71 5.01 7.46
CA VAL A 93 1.00 3.81 6.67
C VAL A 93 2.49 3.45 6.68
N ALA A 94 3.38 4.45 6.68
CA ALA A 94 4.82 4.21 6.74
C ALA A 94 5.25 3.59 8.08
N ASP A 95 4.65 4.03 9.18
CA ASP A 95 4.89 3.48 10.51
C ASP A 95 4.35 2.05 10.65
N ASP A 96 3.18 1.75 10.07
CA ASP A 96 2.62 0.40 10.03
C ASP A 96 3.52 -0.56 9.22
N VAL A 97 4.00 -0.13 8.05
CA VAL A 97 4.94 -0.91 7.22
C VAL A 97 6.23 -1.20 7.98
N ARG A 98 6.79 -0.23 8.72
CA ARG A 98 7.98 -0.43 9.55
C ARG A 98 7.75 -1.41 10.70
N THR A 99 6.61 -1.29 11.35
CA THR A 99 6.21 -2.18 12.45
C THR A 99 6.09 -3.61 11.94
N ALA A 100 5.43 -3.81 10.80
CA ALA A 100 5.32 -5.09 10.13
C ALA A 100 6.65 -5.75 9.76
N VAL A 101 7.58 -4.97 9.19
CA VAL A 101 8.93 -5.46 8.87
C VAL A 101 9.67 -5.87 10.14
N SER A 102 9.53 -5.09 11.22
CA SER A 102 10.14 -5.37 12.52
C SER A 102 9.57 -6.61 13.22
N ASP A 103 8.26 -6.82 13.14
CA ASP A 103 7.58 -7.99 13.70
C ASP A 103 7.94 -9.27 12.93
N ASN A 104 8.03 -9.20 11.61
CA ASN A 104 8.49 -10.31 10.79
C ASN A 104 9.94 -10.68 11.13
N TRP A 105 10.82 -9.68 11.30
CA TRP A 105 12.20 -9.89 11.77
C TRP A 105 12.25 -10.58 13.14
N THR A 106 11.42 -10.12 14.09
CA THR A 106 11.32 -10.70 15.43
C THR A 106 10.87 -12.17 15.36
N ARG A 107 9.90 -12.48 14.51
CA ARG A 107 9.41 -13.86 14.31
C ARG A 107 10.47 -14.77 13.66
N LEU A 108 11.19 -14.27 12.66
CA LEU A 108 12.29 -15.00 12.01
C LEU A 108 13.46 -15.25 12.98
N SER A 109 13.81 -14.27 13.82
CA SER A 109 14.86 -14.44 14.84
C SER A 109 14.52 -15.46 15.93
N ARG A 110 13.23 -15.66 16.24
CA ARG A 110 12.76 -16.67 17.21
C ARG A 110 12.59 -18.06 16.62
N GLY A 111 12.52 -18.19 15.29
CA GLY A 111 12.47 -19.48 14.59
C GLY A 111 13.85 -20.08 14.30
N LEU A 112 14.93 -19.36 14.61
CA LEU A 112 16.33 -19.77 14.41
C LEU A 112 17.04 -20.14 15.72
N THR A 113 16.31 -20.25 16.84
CA THR A 113 16.81 -20.71 18.15
C THR A 113 16.21 -22.04 18.54
#